data_AF-A0A7D9IBX1-F1
#
_entry.id   AF-A0A7D9IBX1-F1
#
_cell.length_a   1.000
_cell.length_b   1.000
_cell.length_c   1.000
_cell.angle_alpha   90.00
_cell.angle_beta   90.00
_cell.angle_gamma   90.00
#
_symmetry.space_group_name_H-M   'P 1'
#
loop_
_entity.id
_entity.type
_entity.pdbx_description
1 polymer ?
#
loop_
_entity_poly.entity_id
_entity_poly.type
_entity_poly.pdbx_seq_one_letter_code
_entity_poly.pdbx_strand_id
1 'polypeptide(L)'
;MAVNLVINLNAALTIPLIHIHCWLDSTVALYRIKGKGDHRQFVMNLVQKIRQHGEVTWHHVPTRENPADLGSRGDDVKDNQLWKEGPAWLNDPSRWPQDVTLVPDEQTRAEEKVKVKNEIAAATVIKSDVFDELLEKYHLPKVLRILGYVRHFVSNCKRQTEEKVTGPISTDEVEQQELWWIRQAQQAVQDDAQFRTDQLRLNLLQND
;
A
#
# COMPACT_ATOMS: atom_id res chain seq x y z
N MET A 1 -6.84 16.59 -10.84
CA MET A 1 -7.00 15.23 -11.38
C MET A 1 -8.04 15.30 -12.48
N ALA A 2 -7.73 14.83 -13.70
CA ALA A 2 -8.55 15.05 -14.91
C ALA A 2 -10.04 14.68 -14.75
N VAL A 3 -10.35 13.63 -13.98
CA VAL A 3 -11.73 13.23 -13.68
C VAL A 3 -12.51 14.34 -12.94
N ASN A 4 -11.89 15.04 -11.98
CA ASN A 4 -12.53 16.16 -11.28
C ASN A 4 -12.87 17.32 -12.21
N LEU A 5 -12.01 17.59 -13.20
CA LEU A 5 -12.27 18.66 -14.17
C LEU A 5 -13.54 18.35 -14.95
N VAL A 6 -13.65 17.12 -15.43
CA VAL A 6 -14.81 16.63 -16.17
C VAL A 6 -16.08 16.67 -15.33
N ILE A 7 -16.02 16.24 -14.08
CA ILE A 7 -17.16 16.27 -13.15
C ILE A 7 -17.61 17.71 -12.88
N ASN A 8 -16.65 18.60 -12.59
CA ASN A 8 -16.95 20.01 -12.35
C ASN A 8 -17.52 20.67 -13.61
N LEU A 9 -17.03 20.30 -14.79
CA LEU A 9 -17.55 20.79 -16.06
C LEU A 9 -18.97 20.28 -16.29
N ASN A 10 -19.24 19.00 -16.06
CA ASN A 10 -20.59 18.43 -16.16
C ASN A 10 -21.58 19.12 -15.20
N ALA A 11 -21.12 19.47 -13.99
CA ALA A 11 -21.94 20.21 -13.02
C ALA A 11 -22.16 21.69 -13.40
N ALA A 12 -21.20 22.31 -14.09
CA ALA A 12 -21.28 23.71 -14.50
C ALA A 12 -22.03 23.91 -15.83
N LEU A 13 -22.01 22.91 -16.71
CA LEU A 13 -22.72 22.96 -17.98
C LEU A 13 -24.21 22.75 -17.75
N THR A 14 -25.02 23.61 -18.35
CA THR A 14 -26.49 23.49 -18.35
C THR A 14 -27.01 22.45 -19.36
N ILE A 15 -26.11 21.80 -20.10
CA ILE A 15 -26.42 20.80 -21.12
C ILE A 15 -25.95 19.43 -20.60
N PRO A 16 -26.81 18.40 -20.61
CA PRO A 16 -26.43 17.08 -20.12
C PRO A 16 -25.37 16.43 -21.03
N LEU A 17 -24.24 16.04 -20.45
CA LEU A 17 -23.23 15.25 -21.15
C LEU A 17 -23.67 13.78 -21.18
N ILE A 18 -23.96 13.28 -22.38
CA ILE A 18 -24.45 11.90 -22.59
C ILE A 18 -23.29 10.89 -22.56
N HIS A 19 -22.17 11.24 -23.20
CA HIS A 19 -20.99 10.40 -23.28
C HIS A 19 -19.74 11.20 -22.97
N ILE A 20 -18.94 10.70 -22.03
CA ILE A 20 -17.73 11.36 -21.57
C ILE A 20 -16.52 10.49 -21.95
N HIS A 21 -15.68 11.02 -22.82
CA HIS A 21 -14.47 10.35 -23.31
C HIS A 21 -13.24 11.08 -22.80
N CYS A 22 -12.36 10.36 -22.10
CA CYS A 22 -11.07 10.86 -21.64
C CYS A 22 -9.93 10.12 -22.35
N TRP A 23 -8.95 10.88 -22.82
CA TRP A 23 -7.81 10.36 -23.57
C TRP A 23 -6.53 10.59 -22.77
N LEU A 24 -5.67 9.57 -22.70
CA LEU A 24 -4.33 9.68 -22.12
C LEU A 24 -3.32 8.88 -22.96
N ASP A 25 -2.07 9.32 -22.93
CA ASP A 25 -0.98 8.70 -23.68
C ASP A 25 -0.15 7.71 -22.86
N SER A 26 -0.27 7.75 -21.53
CA SER A 26 0.36 6.76 -20.66
C SER A 26 -0.42 5.44 -20.67
N THR A 27 0.09 4.47 -21.41
CA THR A 27 -0.42 3.07 -21.41
C THR A 27 -0.35 2.45 -20.02
N VAL A 28 0.65 2.80 -19.21
CA VAL A 28 0.78 2.34 -17.81
C VAL A 28 -0.36 2.89 -16.94
N ALA A 29 -0.67 4.18 -17.05
CA ALA A 29 -1.79 4.75 -16.32
C ALA A 29 -3.13 4.18 -16.81
N LEU A 30 -3.29 3.97 -18.12
CA LEU A 30 -4.48 3.35 -18.70
C LEU A 30 -4.66 1.90 -18.23
N TYR A 31 -3.58 1.11 -18.17
CA TYR A 31 -3.58 -0.23 -17.58
C TYR A 31 -4.03 -0.22 -16.12
N ARG A 32 -3.53 0.73 -15.31
CA ARG A 32 -3.96 0.87 -13.91
C ARG A 32 -5.44 1.22 -13.79
N ILE A 33 -5.95 2.09 -14.67
CA ILE A 33 -7.37 2.50 -14.66
C ILE A 33 -8.28 1.35 -15.11
N LYS A 34 -7.94 0.62 -16.18
CA LYS A 34 -8.76 -0.46 -16.75
C LYS A 34 -8.57 -1.84 -16.08
N GLY A 35 -7.38 -2.14 -15.56
CA GLY A 35 -6.98 -3.47 -15.10
C GLY A 35 -7.24 -3.74 -13.61
N LYS A 36 -7.22 -5.00 -13.17
CA LYS A 36 -7.45 -5.40 -11.76
C LYS A 36 -6.14 -5.63 -10.98
N GLY A 37 -5.08 -4.91 -11.35
CA GLY A 37 -3.75 -5.07 -10.75
C GLY A 37 -3.69 -4.51 -9.33
N ASP A 38 -2.85 -5.13 -8.51
CA ASP A 38 -2.58 -4.70 -7.15
C ASP A 38 -1.45 -3.66 -7.20
N HIS A 39 -1.72 -2.43 -6.78
CA HIS A 39 -0.80 -1.30 -6.94
C HIS A 39 -0.42 -0.71 -5.58
N ARG A 40 0.58 0.16 -5.54
CA ARG A 40 0.89 0.93 -4.31
C ARG A 40 -0.37 1.64 -3.82
N GLN A 41 -0.58 1.71 -2.50
CA GLN A 41 -1.79 2.27 -1.89
C GLN A 41 -2.20 3.63 -2.46
N PHE A 42 -1.23 4.52 -2.68
CA PHE A 42 -1.48 5.82 -3.30
C PHE A 42 -2.12 5.69 -4.69
N VAL A 43 -1.55 4.84 -5.56
CA VAL A 43 -2.09 4.59 -6.91
C VAL A 43 -3.47 3.95 -6.83
N MET A 44 -3.69 3.00 -5.93
CA MET A 44 -5.00 2.38 -5.73
C MET A 44 -6.06 3.41 -5.32
N ASN A 45 -5.75 4.30 -4.37
CA ASN A 45 -6.67 5.34 -3.94
C ASN A 45 -7.04 6.28 -5.10
N LEU A 46 -6.08 6.65 -5.96
CA LEU A 46 -6.35 7.47 -7.15
C LEU A 46 -7.20 6.72 -8.17
N VAL A 47 -6.88 5.45 -8.46
CA VAL A 47 -7.64 4.62 -9.41
C VAL A 47 -9.07 4.39 -8.90
N GLN A 48 -9.25 4.15 -7.61
CA GLN A 48 -10.57 3.99 -6.99
C GLN A 48 -11.40 5.27 -7.14
N LYS A 49 -10.79 6.44 -6.91
CA LYS A 49 -11.46 7.72 -7.13
C LYS A 49 -11.86 7.93 -8.58
N ILE A 50 -11.02 7.55 -9.54
CA ILE A 50 -11.35 7.61 -10.97
C ILE A 50 -12.52 6.66 -11.29
N ARG A 51 -12.51 5.44 -10.75
CA ARG A 51 -13.53 4.41 -10.98
C ARG A 51 -14.88 4.68 -10.34
N GLN A 52 -14.96 5.60 -9.37
CA GLN A 52 -16.25 6.06 -8.84
C GLN A 52 -17.11 6.72 -9.93
N HIS A 53 -16.50 7.15 -11.04
CA HIS A 53 -17.14 7.79 -12.18
C HIS A 53 -17.22 6.82 -13.36
N GLY A 54 -18.16 5.87 -13.28
CA GLY A 54 -18.36 4.83 -14.30
C GLY A 54 -18.89 5.35 -15.64
N GLU A 55 -19.37 6.59 -15.69
CA GLU A 55 -19.81 7.30 -16.89
C GLU A 55 -18.65 7.73 -17.80
N VAL A 56 -17.41 7.73 -17.28
CA VAL A 56 -16.21 8.17 -18.01
C VAL A 56 -15.55 6.99 -18.71
N THR A 57 -15.47 7.05 -20.05
CA THR A 57 -14.74 6.06 -20.85
C THR A 57 -13.33 6.55 -21.12
N TRP A 58 -12.33 5.75 -20.74
CA TRP A 58 -10.91 6.05 -20.91
C TRP A 58 -10.31 5.38 -22.15
N HIS A 59 -9.60 6.16 -22.96
CA HIS A 59 -9.00 5.77 -24.24
C HIS A 59 -7.52 6.12 -24.30
N HIS A 60 -6.78 5.46 -25.16
CA HIS A 60 -5.40 5.81 -25.43
C HIS A 60 -5.28 6.81 -26.59
N VAL A 61 -4.45 7.83 -26.43
CA VAL A 61 -4.00 8.72 -27.51
C VAL A 61 -2.49 8.58 -27.69
N PRO A 62 -1.96 8.45 -28.92
CA PRO A 62 -0.51 8.48 -29.12
C PRO A 62 0.12 9.76 -28.54
N THR A 63 1.27 9.66 -27.87
CA THR A 63 1.93 10.83 -27.24
C THR A 63 2.11 12.02 -28.17
N ARG A 64 2.41 11.79 -29.46
CA ARG A 64 2.56 12.87 -30.46
C ARG A 64 1.26 13.56 -30.84
N GLU A 65 0.14 12.93 -30.56
CA GLU A 65 -1.22 13.44 -30.81
C GLU A 65 -1.90 13.86 -29.50
N ASN A 66 -1.21 13.84 -28.36
CA ASN A 66 -1.76 14.30 -27.09
C ASN A 66 -1.57 15.82 -26.94
N PRO A 67 -2.63 16.64 -27.08
CA PRO A 67 -2.48 18.09 -26.92
C PRO A 67 -2.10 18.48 -25.49
N ALA A 68 -2.52 17.72 -24.48
CA ALA A 68 -2.22 18.03 -23.08
C ALA A 68 -0.71 18.06 -22.79
N ASP A 69 0.07 17.28 -23.55
CA ASP A 69 1.52 17.24 -23.46
C ASP A 69 2.15 18.60 -23.81
N LEU A 70 1.67 19.25 -24.88
CA LEU A 70 2.13 20.58 -25.31
C LEU A 70 1.95 21.62 -24.19
N GLY A 71 0.76 21.65 -23.59
CA GLY A 71 0.47 22.54 -22.47
C GLY A 71 1.30 22.22 -21.22
N SER A 72 1.54 20.94 -20.94
CA SER A 72 2.32 20.51 -19.76
C SER A 72 3.82 20.80 -19.87
N ARG A 73 4.36 20.84 -21.10
CA ARG A 73 5.76 21.19 -21.38
C ARG A 73 6.02 22.70 -21.37
N GLY A 74 4.96 23.50 -21.43
CA GLY A 74 5.06 24.95 -21.54
C GLY A 74 5.42 25.42 -22.94
N ASP A 75 5.11 24.64 -23.97
CA ASP A 75 5.32 25.03 -25.37
C ASP A 75 4.39 26.20 -25.75
N ASP A 76 4.80 27.02 -26.73
CA ASP A 76 3.91 28.05 -27.28
C ASP A 76 2.81 27.39 -28.12
N VAL A 77 1.62 27.32 -27.55
CA VAL A 77 0.45 26.70 -28.15
C VAL A 77 -0.43 27.70 -28.92
N LYS A 78 -0.06 28.99 -28.98
CA LYS A 78 -0.90 30.03 -29.58
C LYS A 78 -1.27 29.78 -31.02
N ASP A 79 -0.39 29.16 -31.81
CA ASP A 79 -0.63 28.83 -33.23
C ASP A 79 -0.58 27.32 -33.50
N ASN A 80 -0.61 26.49 -32.45
CA ASN A 80 -0.57 25.05 -32.59
C ASN A 80 -1.97 24.49 -32.87
N GLN A 81 -2.17 23.94 -34.07
CA GLN A 81 -3.45 23.38 -34.48
C GLN A 81 -3.87 22.16 -33.63
N LEU A 82 -2.91 21.30 -33.24
CA LEU A 82 -3.18 20.14 -32.39
C LEU A 82 -3.72 20.58 -31.02
N TRP A 83 -3.21 21.66 -30.44
CA TRP A 83 -3.74 22.21 -29.18
C TRP A 83 -5.15 22.79 -29.33
N LYS A 84 -5.40 23.52 -30.42
CA LYS A 84 -6.68 24.22 -30.65
C LYS A 84 -7.81 23.28 -31.02
N GLU A 85 -7.54 22.34 -31.92
CA GLU A 85 -8.56 21.51 -32.57
C GLU A 85 -8.50 20.05 -32.11
N GLY A 86 -7.41 19.63 -31.47
CA GLY A 86 -7.14 18.24 -31.18
C GLY A 86 -6.72 17.44 -32.42
N PRO A 87 -6.58 16.12 -32.29
CA PRO A 87 -6.28 15.25 -33.42
C PRO A 87 -7.41 15.23 -34.44
N ALA A 88 -7.07 15.13 -35.72
CA ALA A 88 -8.05 15.14 -36.82
C ALA A 88 -9.10 14.01 -36.73
N TRP A 89 -8.80 12.93 -36.02
CA TRP A 89 -9.71 11.80 -35.79
C TRP A 89 -10.67 12.01 -34.62
N LEU A 90 -10.44 12.99 -33.74
CA LEU A 90 -11.19 13.14 -32.48
C LEU A 90 -12.69 13.35 -32.71
N ASN A 91 -13.04 14.11 -33.74
CA ASN A 91 -14.42 14.45 -34.09
C ASN A 91 -15.19 13.32 -34.81
N ASP A 92 -14.52 12.24 -35.20
CA ASP A 92 -15.12 11.12 -35.92
C ASP A 92 -14.88 9.80 -35.17
N PRO A 93 -15.88 9.29 -34.42
CA PRO A 93 -15.79 8.04 -33.69
C PRO A 93 -15.38 6.83 -34.53
N SER A 94 -15.66 6.82 -35.84
CA SER A 94 -15.26 5.73 -36.73
C SER A 94 -13.75 5.70 -36.99
N ARG A 95 -13.07 6.82 -36.76
CA ARG A 95 -11.62 7.01 -36.96
C ARG A 95 -10.82 6.95 -35.66
N TRP A 96 -11.49 6.72 -34.54
CA TRP A 96 -10.82 6.64 -33.25
C TRP A 96 -9.77 5.53 -33.23
N PRO A 97 -8.61 5.76 -32.57
CA PRO A 97 -7.61 4.73 -32.36
C PRO A 97 -8.22 3.50 -31.71
N GLN A 98 -7.81 2.32 -32.17
CA GLN A 98 -8.20 1.08 -31.51
C GLN A 98 -7.60 1.04 -30.10
N ASP A 99 -8.34 0.39 -29.19
CA ASP A 99 -7.87 0.15 -27.85
C ASP A 99 -6.56 -0.65 -27.89
N VAL A 100 -5.55 -0.13 -27.19
CA VAL A 100 -4.23 -0.78 -27.13
C VAL A 100 -4.33 -2.04 -26.28
N THR A 101 -3.67 -3.11 -26.69
CA THR A 101 -3.49 -4.28 -25.83
C THR A 101 -2.63 -3.89 -24.63
N LEU A 102 -3.25 -3.79 -23.45
CA LEU A 102 -2.58 -3.37 -22.23
C LEU A 102 -1.86 -4.57 -21.62
N VAL A 103 -0.56 -4.69 -21.90
CA VAL A 103 0.29 -5.71 -21.28
C VAL A 103 0.98 -5.10 -20.05
N PRO A 104 1.00 -5.80 -18.89
CA PRO A 104 1.73 -5.30 -17.74
C PRO A 104 3.21 -5.20 -18.05
N ASP A 105 3.74 -3.98 -17.93
CA ASP A 105 5.16 -3.66 -18.08
C ASP A 105 6.03 -4.44 -17.07
N GLU A 106 7.31 -4.66 -17.38
CA GLU A 106 8.24 -5.41 -16.52
C GLU A 106 8.33 -4.81 -15.11
N GLN A 107 8.24 -3.48 -15.01
CA GLN A 107 8.23 -2.78 -13.73
C GLN A 107 6.95 -3.08 -12.92
N THR A 108 5.79 -3.19 -13.58
CA THR A 108 4.52 -3.56 -12.94
C THR A 108 4.56 -5.03 -12.48
N ARG A 109 5.11 -5.92 -13.31
CA ARG A 109 5.35 -7.32 -12.94
C ARG A 109 6.34 -7.46 -11.78
N ALA A 110 7.36 -6.61 -11.71
CA ALA A 110 8.33 -6.60 -10.63
C ALA A 110 7.68 -6.16 -9.31
N GLU A 111 6.82 -5.14 -9.33
CA GLU A 111 6.05 -4.70 -8.15
C GLU A 111 5.10 -5.81 -7.64
N GLU A 112 4.40 -6.50 -8.54
CA GLU A 112 3.56 -7.66 -8.19
C GLU A 112 4.39 -8.79 -7.57
N LYS A 113 5.56 -9.11 -8.14
CA LYS A 113 6.48 -10.13 -7.61
C LYS A 113 7.05 -9.77 -6.23
N VAL A 114 7.37 -8.49 -5.99
CA VAL A 114 7.85 -8.02 -4.68
C VAL A 114 6.74 -8.11 -3.64
N LYS A 115 5.49 -7.77 -3.99
CA LYS A 115 4.36 -7.87 -3.08
C LYS A 115 4.03 -9.33 -2.74
N VAL A 116 3.98 -10.22 -3.73
CA VAL A 116 3.83 -11.67 -3.51
C VAL A 116 4.97 -12.21 -2.64
N LYS A 117 6.22 -11.79 -2.86
CA LYS A 117 7.34 -12.14 -1.97
C LYS A 117 7.16 -11.60 -0.55
N ASN A 118 6.63 -10.40 -0.37
CA ASN A 118 6.39 -9.82 0.95
C ASN A 118 5.19 -10.45 1.67
N GLU A 119 4.14 -10.85 0.96
CA GLU A 119 2.99 -11.57 1.51
C GLU A 119 3.36 -13.01 1.87
N ILE A 120 4.13 -13.68 1.01
CA ILE A 120 4.71 -14.99 1.34
C ILE A 120 5.71 -14.83 2.48
N ALA A 121 6.55 -13.80 2.51
CA ALA A 121 7.43 -13.53 3.65
C ALA A 121 6.62 -13.30 4.93
N ALA A 122 5.57 -12.48 4.91
CA ALA A 122 4.70 -12.27 6.07
C ALA A 122 3.98 -13.56 6.53
N ALA A 123 3.65 -14.47 5.60
CA ALA A 123 3.09 -15.78 5.92
C ALA A 123 4.15 -16.82 6.34
N THR A 124 5.42 -16.62 5.96
CA THR A 124 6.56 -17.48 6.29
C THR A 124 7.37 -16.95 7.49
N VAL A 125 7.09 -15.72 7.94
CA VAL A 125 7.53 -15.13 9.24
C VAL A 125 6.70 -15.77 10.36
N ILE A 126 6.76 -17.09 10.38
CA ILE A 126 6.67 -17.89 11.59
C ILE A 126 8.10 -18.43 11.71
N LYS A 127 9.07 -17.57 12.09
CA LYS A 127 10.41 -17.98 12.55
C LYS A 127 11.33 -16.87 13.08
N SER A 128 11.11 -15.58 12.78
CA SER A 128 11.67 -14.51 13.64
C SER A 128 10.59 -14.07 14.60
N ASP A 129 10.87 -14.19 15.89
CA ASP A 129 10.02 -13.58 16.89
C ASP A 129 10.14 -12.05 16.74
N VAL A 130 9.02 -11.32 16.79
CA VAL A 130 8.99 -9.84 16.79
C VAL A 130 9.92 -9.27 17.86
N PHE A 131 10.15 -10.03 18.93
CA PHE A 131 11.13 -9.71 19.97
C PHE A 131 12.58 -9.70 19.47
N ASP A 132 12.99 -10.71 18.70
CA ASP A 132 14.35 -10.82 18.17
C ASP A 132 14.66 -9.64 17.25
N GLU A 133 13.70 -9.28 16.38
CA GLU A 133 13.82 -8.10 15.50
C GLU A 133 13.95 -6.79 16.29
N LEU A 134 13.24 -6.68 17.43
CA LEU A 134 13.33 -5.52 18.29
C LEU A 134 14.64 -5.47 19.07
N LEU A 135 15.18 -6.62 19.50
CA LEU A 135 16.48 -6.72 20.18
C LEU A 135 17.65 -6.42 19.24
N GLU A 136 17.56 -6.76 17.96
CA GLU A 136 18.56 -6.36 16.95
C GLU A 136 18.67 -4.83 16.82
N LYS A 137 17.57 -4.12 17.05
CA LYS A 137 17.46 -2.67 16.82
C LYS A 137 17.58 -1.83 18.10
N TYR A 138 17.23 -2.38 19.25
CA TYR A 138 17.12 -1.64 20.50
C TYR A 138 17.63 -2.46 21.69
N HIS A 139 18.14 -1.79 22.73
CA HIS A 139 18.53 -2.45 23.97
C HIS A 139 17.33 -2.98 24.75
N LEU A 140 17.52 -4.07 25.49
CA LEU A 140 16.48 -4.82 26.21
C LEU A 140 15.50 -3.94 27.02
N PRO A 141 15.93 -2.99 27.88
CA PRO A 141 14.98 -2.12 28.61
C PRO A 141 14.01 -1.33 27.71
N LYS A 142 14.47 -0.92 26.53
CA LYS A 142 13.63 -0.20 25.57
C LYS A 142 12.65 -1.15 24.88
N VAL A 143 13.08 -2.36 24.55
CA VAL A 143 12.22 -3.39 23.98
C VAL A 143 11.11 -3.78 24.96
N LEU A 144 11.45 -4.03 26.22
CA LEU A 144 10.47 -4.35 27.28
C LEU A 144 9.43 -3.23 27.45
N ARG A 145 9.85 -1.96 27.38
CA ARG A 145 8.93 -0.82 27.40
C ARG A 145 8.02 -0.76 26.17
N ILE A 146 8.56 -0.97 24.96
CA ILE A 146 7.77 -1.00 23.72
C ILE A 146 6.67 -2.06 23.83
N LEU A 147 7.03 -3.27 24.27
CA LEU A 147 6.09 -4.38 24.42
C LEU A 147 5.08 -4.13 25.55
N GLY A 148 5.53 -3.52 26.65
CA GLY A 148 4.67 -3.02 27.72
C GLY A 148 3.59 -2.07 27.17
N TYR A 149 3.97 -1.08 26.35
CA TYR A 149 3.02 -0.16 25.72
C TYR A 149 2.06 -0.86 24.76
N VAL A 150 2.54 -1.78 23.92
CA VAL A 150 1.68 -2.54 23.00
C VAL A 150 0.65 -3.35 23.78
N ARG A 151 1.06 -4.06 24.83
CA ARG A 151 0.15 -4.84 25.67
C ARG A 151 -0.83 -3.97 26.44
N HIS A 152 -0.36 -2.85 26.98
CA HIS A 152 -1.19 -1.86 27.67
C HIS A 152 -2.28 -1.31 26.74
N PHE A 153 -1.92 -0.97 25.50
CA PHE A 153 -2.86 -0.56 24.46
C PHE A 153 -3.88 -1.65 24.13
N VAL A 154 -3.42 -2.88 23.85
CA VAL A 154 -4.30 -4.01 23.50
C VAL A 154 -5.26 -4.34 24.64
N SER A 155 -4.81 -4.27 25.89
CA SER A 155 -5.64 -4.44 27.09
C SER A 155 -6.75 -3.38 27.13
N ASN A 156 -6.40 -2.11 26.92
CA ASN A 156 -7.36 -1.00 26.90
C ASN A 156 -8.35 -1.06 25.73
N CYS A 157 -7.96 -1.63 24.58
CA CYS A 157 -8.88 -1.85 23.46
C CYS A 157 -10.00 -2.84 23.78
N LYS A 158 -9.82 -3.70 24.78
CA LYS A 158 -10.80 -4.72 25.19
C LYS A 158 -11.71 -4.28 26.34
N ARG A 159 -11.47 -3.10 26.92
CA ARG A 159 -12.18 -2.57 28.10
C ARG A 159 -13.19 -1.49 27.70
N GLN A 160 -14.26 -1.37 28.49
CA GLN A 160 -15.18 -0.24 28.39
C GLN A 160 -14.48 1.05 28.80
N THR A 161 -14.97 2.20 28.32
CA THR A 161 -14.29 3.50 28.49
C THR A 161 -14.00 3.82 29.95
N GLU A 162 -14.91 3.50 30.88
CA GLU A 162 -14.71 3.74 32.33
C GLU A 162 -13.66 2.83 32.98
N GLU A 163 -13.30 1.70 32.34
CA GLU A 163 -12.37 0.69 32.88
C GLU A 163 -10.95 0.78 32.29
N LYS A 164 -10.73 1.74 31.37
CA LYS A 164 -9.43 1.93 30.71
C LYS A 164 -8.41 2.45 31.71
N VAL A 165 -7.24 1.82 31.72
CA VAL A 165 -6.12 2.31 32.51
C VAL A 165 -5.49 3.48 31.76
N THR A 166 -5.58 4.66 32.32
CA THR A 166 -4.96 5.87 31.76
C THR A 166 -3.69 6.20 32.54
N GLY A 167 -2.59 6.46 31.84
CA GLY A 167 -1.34 6.84 32.48
C GLY A 167 -0.12 6.21 31.80
N PRO A 168 1.09 6.44 32.37
CA PRO A 168 2.29 5.73 31.95
C PRO A 168 2.19 4.23 32.30
N ILE A 169 2.90 3.39 31.56
CA ILE A 169 3.05 1.97 31.92
C ILE A 169 3.71 1.84 33.29
N SER A 170 3.20 0.94 34.10
CA SER A 170 3.74 0.63 35.42
C SER A 170 5.00 -0.23 35.34
N THR A 171 5.81 -0.20 36.40
CA THR A 171 6.98 -1.10 36.54
C THR A 171 6.53 -2.57 36.50
N ASP A 172 5.43 -2.90 37.18
CA ASP A 172 4.87 -4.25 37.20
C ASP A 172 4.50 -4.77 35.81
N GLU A 173 3.98 -3.91 34.93
CA GLU A 173 3.67 -4.29 33.55
C GLU A 173 4.94 -4.61 32.74
N VAL A 174 6.03 -3.89 32.99
CA VAL A 174 7.33 -4.13 32.36
C VAL A 174 7.95 -5.43 32.89
N GLU A 175 7.91 -5.66 34.20
CA GLU A 175 8.40 -6.88 34.84
C GLU A 175 7.62 -8.12 34.36
N GLN A 176 6.30 -7.99 34.19
CA GLN A 176 5.49 -9.06 33.61
C GLN A 176 5.88 -9.40 32.16
N GLN A 177 6.27 -8.39 31.36
CA GLN A 177 6.78 -8.66 30.01
C GLN A 177 8.13 -9.38 30.07
N GLU A 178 9.02 -8.94 30.96
CA GLU A 178 10.32 -9.56 31.15
C GLU A 178 10.20 -11.03 31.56
N LEU A 179 9.38 -11.33 32.58
CA LEU A 179 9.12 -12.69 33.03
C LEU A 179 8.48 -13.57 31.95
N TRP A 180 7.54 -13.02 31.19
CA TRP A 180 6.90 -13.76 30.10
C TRP A 180 7.92 -14.15 29.02
N TRP A 181 8.81 -13.23 28.65
CA TRP A 181 9.87 -13.50 27.66
C TRP A 181 10.94 -14.44 28.16
N ILE A 182 11.37 -14.31 29.43
CA ILE A 182 12.30 -15.26 30.04
C ILE A 182 11.72 -16.68 29.94
N ARG A 183 10.43 -16.87 30.23
CA ARG A 183 9.77 -18.18 30.10
C ARG A 183 9.72 -18.68 28.66
N GLN A 184 9.43 -17.82 27.69
CA GLN A 184 9.43 -18.20 26.27
C GLN A 184 10.83 -18.60 25.80
N ALA A 185 11.85 -17.80 26.11
CA ALA A 185 13.24 -18.12 25.77
C ALA A 185 13.70 -19.44 26.43
N GLN A 186 13.32 -19.68 27.70
CA GLN A 186 13.59 -20.94 28.39
C GLN A 186 12.89 -22.12 27.72
N GLN A 187 11.64 -21.97 27.27
CA GLN A 187 10.91 -23.01 26.55
C GLN A 187 11.53 -23.30 25.19
N ALA A 188 11.92 -22.28 24.43
CA ALA A 188 12.52 -22.44 23.10
C ALA A 188 13.83 -23.24 23.12
N VAL A 189 14.59 -23.15 24.22
CA VAL A 189 15.85 -23.88 24.39
C VAL A 189 15.62 -25.34 24.80
N GLN A 190 14.45 -25.72 25.33
CA GLN A 190 14.16 -27.12 25.68
C GLN A 190 14.14 -28.06 24.47
N ASP A 191 13.85 -27.52 23.28
CA ASP A 191 13.82 -28.26 22.03
C ASP A 191 15.22 -28.41 21.38
N ASP A 192 16.27 -27.83 21.98
CA ASP A 192 17.64 -27.97 21.48
C ASP A 192 18.20 -29.38 21.78
N ALA A 193 18.78 -30.03 20.77
CA ALA A 193 19.41 -31.34 20.88
C ALA A 193 20.54 -31.38 21.94
N GLN A 194 21.18 -30.25 22.23
CA GLN A 194 22.23 -30.12 23.24
C GLN A 194 21.68 -29.79 24.64
N PHE A 195 20.42 -29.36 24.75
CA PHE A 195 19.84 -28.89 26.01
C PHE A 195 19.99 -29.90 27.15
N ARG A 196 19.75 -31.18 26.89
CA ARG A 196 19.87 -32.23 27.92
C ARG A 196 21.31 -32.41 28.41
N THR A 197 22.28 -32.22 27.53
CA THR A 197 23.71 -32.28 27.88
C THR A 197 24.10 -31.07 28.71
N ASP A 198 23.64 -29.88 28.32
CA ASP A 198 23.91 -28.62 29.03
C ASP A 198 23.19 -28.57 30.38
N GLN A 199 21.97 -29.09 30.48
CA GLN A 199 21.20 -29.21 31.71
C GLN A 199 21.97 -30.03 32.76
N LEU A 200 22.53 -31.19 32.36
CA LEU A 200 23.31 -32.05 33.25
C LEU A 200 24.66 -31.41 33.61
N ARG A 201 25.32 -30.76 32.64
CA ARG A 201 26.63 -30.14 32.84
C ARG A 201 26.58 -28.91 33.75
N LEU A 202 25.53 -28.09 33.60
CA LEU A 202 25.34 -26.84 34.34
C LEU A 202 24.41 -27.00 35.56
N ASN A 203 23.89 -28.21 35.79
CA ASN A 203 22.95 -28.54 36.87
C ASN A 203 21.72 -27.62 36.90
N LEU A 204 21.13 -27.38 35.71
CA LEU A 204 19.98 -26.47 35.56
C LEU A 204 18.73 -27.09 36.17
N LEU A 205 18.05 -26.31 37.01
CA LEU A 205 16.77 -26.66 37.62
C LEU A 205 15.64 -25.86 36.97
N GLN A 206 14.45 -26.46 36.91
CA GLN A 206 13.25 -25.76 36.47
C GLN A 206 12.83 -24.79 37.58
N ASN A 207 12.61 -23.52 37.24
CA ASN A 207 12.06 -22.56 38.19
C ASN A 207 10.57 -22.88 38.42
N ASP A 208 10.15 -22.95 39.68
CA ASP A 208 8.74 -23.06 40.10
C ASP A 208 7.93 -21.79 39.74
#